data_AF-A0A401QGR8-F1
#
_entry.id   AF-A0A401QGR8-F1
#
_cell.length_a   1.000
_cell.length_b   1.000
_cell.length_c   1.000
_cell.angle_alpha   90.00
_cell.angle_beta   90.00
_cell.angle_gamma   90.00
#
_symmetry.space_group_name_H-M   'P 1'
#
loop_
_entity.id
_entity.type
_entity.pdbx_description
1 polymer ?
#
loop_
_entity_poly.entity_id
_entity_poly.type
_entity_poly.pdbx_seq_one_letter_code
_entity_poly.pdbx_strand_id
1 'polypeptide(L)'
;NLQSQVNSQIETCQQLRIRESEIGVALDPWDHDAVCAVALGHTRRCQEIGLQVQAAEQALRALDRFLRLMRGMEEQGDRALEGAVQAAAARLEKEKESRLLWGTALDLDKSLTAAQIYLKDGVSGKRICCRDLALALGCQAGGVGLGLVRQESVAREELQKAFCTRQSLLISDLQQIQTRALESGLSDATLPGVQQRLVERHGQPLDTRLVTQPLPVYLSSYHDANLKFEMVSWD
;
A
#
# COMPACT_ATOMS: atom_id res chain seq x y z
N ASN A 1 6.68 -18.59 -14.26
CA ASN A 1 7.11 -17.28 -13.74
C ASN A 1 5.90 -16.35 -13.84
N LEU A 2 5.54 -15.62 -12.78
CA LEU A 2 4.34 -14.78 -12.76
C LEU A 2 4.39 -13.70 -13.85
N GLN A 3 5.56 -13.09 -14.06
CA GLN A 3 5.78 -12.10 -15.12
C GLN A 3 5.54 -12.67 -16.52
N SER A 4 6.00 -13.90 -16.79
CA SER A 4 5.77 -14.53 -18.10
C SER A 4 4.29 -14.82 -18.33
N GLN A 5 3.56 -15.15 -17.27
CA GLN A 5 2.12 -15.38 -17.34
C GLN A 5 1.33 -14.09 -17.56
N VAL A 6 1.70 -13.00 -16.88
CA VAL A 6 1.12 -11.67 -17.12
C VAL A 6 1.40 -11.21 -18.55
N ASN A 7 2.64 -11.37 -19.04
CA ASN A 7 3.00 -11.02 -20.42
C ASN A 7 2.20 -11.82 -21.45
N SER A 8 2.01 -13.12 -21.22
CA SER A 8 1.18 -13.97 -22.08
C SER A 8 -0.29 -13.53 -22.09
N GLN A 9 -0.85 -13.12 -20.96
CA GLN A 9 -2.21 -12.57 -20.88
C GLN A 9 -2.32 -11.23 -21.64
N ILE A 10 -1.33 -10.35 -21.51
CA ILE A 10 -1.26 -9.08 -22.27
C ILE A 10 -1.24 -9.37 -23.78
N GLU A 11 -0.42 -10.32 -24.21
CA GLU A 11 -0.30 -10.70 -25.62
C GLU A 11 -1.60 -11.32 -26.15
N THR A 12 -2.24 -12.19 -25.36
CA THR A 12 -3.55 -12.76 -25.69
C THR A 12 -4.60 -11.66 -25.84
N CYS A 13 -4.62 -10.66 -24.94
CA CYS A 13 -5.53 -9.52 -25.04
C CYS A 13 -5.29 -8.69 -26.30
N GLN A 14 -4.02 -8.50 -26.70
CA GLN A 14 -3.66 -7.79 -27.93
C GLN A 14 -4.15 -8.53 -29.17
N GLN A 15 -3.97 -9.86 -29.21
CA GLN A 15 -4.43 -10.70 -30.32
C GLN A 15 -5.96 -10.68 -30.44
N LEU A 16 -6.68 -10.75 -29.32
CA LEU A 16 -8.14 -10.66 -29.29
C LEU A 16 -8.64 -9.29 -29.79
N ARG A 17 -7.96 -8.20 -29.43
CA ARG A 17 -8.28 -6.85 -29.91
C ARG A 17 -8.11 -6.69 -31.42
N ILE A 18 -7.07 -7.29 -32.00
CA ILE A 18 -6.85 -7.27 -33.45
C ILE A 18 -8.00 -8.02 -34.15
N ARG A 19 -8.37 -9.19 -33.64
CA ARG A 19 -9.50 -9.98 -34.16
C ARG A 19 -10.84 -9.28 -33.99
N GLU A 20 -11.07 -8.59 -32.88
CA GLU A 20 -12.28 -7.78 -32.65
C GLU A 20 -12.39 -6.67 -33.70
N SER A 21 -11.29 -6.00 -34.04
CA SER A 21 -11.24 -5.01 -35.12
C SER A 21 -11.57 -5.60 -36.51
N GLU A 22 -11.38 -6.91 -36.70
CA GLU A 22 -11.71 -7.63 -37.93
C GLU A 22 -13.17 -8.14 -37.94
N ILE A 23 -13.75 -8.41 -36.76
CA ILE A 23 -15.09 -8.99 -36.54
C ILE A 23 -16.15 -7.92 -36.26
N GLY A 24 -15.76 -6.67 -35.99
CA GLY A 24 -16.63 -5.53 -35.62
C GLY A 24 -17.79 -5.19 -36.58
N VAL A 25 -17.93 -5.93 -37.68
CA VAL A 25 -19.06 -5.88 -38.61
C VAL A 25 -20.29 -6.69 -38.11
N ALA A 26 -20.14 -7.59 -37.13
CA ALA A 26 -21.19 -8.54 -36.75
C ALA A 26 -21.96 -8.22 -35.44
N LEU A 27 -21.46 -7.31 -34.60
CA LEU A 27 -22.08 -6.96 -33.32
C LEU A 27 -22.89 -5.66 -33.43
N ASP A 28 -23.94 -5.53 -32.62
CA ASP A 28 -24.64 -4.25 -32.44
C ASP A 28 -23.65 -3.21 -31.88
N PRO A 29 -23.73 -1.93 -32.28
CA PRO A 29 -22.81 -0.89 -31.80
C PRO A 29 -22.72 -0.78 -30.28
N TRP A 30 -23.82 -0.98 -29.54
CA TRP A 30 -23.83 -0.92 -28.08
C TRP A 30 -23.13 -2.11 -27.44
N ASP A 31 -23.35 -3.30 -28.01
CA ASP A 31 -22.68 -4.54 -27.56
C ASP A 31 -21.18 -4.47 -27.89
N HIS A 32 -20.81 -3.93 -29.04
CA HIS A 32 -19.43 -3.69 -29.42
C HIS A 32 -18.74 -2.75 -28.43
N ASP A 33 -19.35 -1.61 -28.08
CA ASP A 33 -18.79 -0.66 -27.12
C ASP A 33 -18.61 -1.27 -25.73
N ALA A 34 -19.57 -2.09 -25.28
CA ALA A 34 -19.47 -2.79 -24.00
C ALA A 34 -18.33 -3.82 -24.00
N VAL A 35 -18.18 -4.61 -25.06
CA VAL A 35 -17.10 -5.59 -25.21
C VAL A 35 -15.74 -4.89 -25.27
N CYS A 36 -15.62 -3.82 -26.06
CA CYS A 36 -14.42 -2.99 -26.14
C CYS A 36 -14.04 -2.42 -24.76
N ALA A 37 -14.99 -1.87 -24.02
CA ALA A 37 -14.75 -1.31 -22.69
C ALA A 37 -14.23 -2.37 -21.70
N VAL A 38 -14.81 -3.58 -21.73
CA VAL A 38 -14.36 -4.71 -20.90
C VAL A 38 -12.97 -5.18 -21.31
N ALA A 39 -12.71 -5.36 -22.61
CA ALA A 39 -11.42 -5.82 -23.13
C ALA A 39 -10.29 -4.82 -22.83
N LEU A 40 -10.55 -3.52 -23.02
CA LEU A 40 -9.61 -2.44 -22.66
C LEU A 40 -9.38 -2.39 -21.15
N GLY A 41 -10.45 -2.49 -20.35
CA GLY A 41 -10.37 -2.50 -18.89
C GLY A 41 -9.62 -3.71 -18.34
N HIS A 42 -9.72 -4.87 -18.98
CA HIS A 42 -8.95 -6.06 -18.63
C HIS A 42 -7.47 -5.91 -19.02
N THR A 43 -7.21 -5.46 -20.25
CA THR A 43 -5.83 -5.19 -20.73
C THR A 43 -5.10 -4.23 -19.79
N ARG A 44 -5.77 -3.14 -19.39
CA ARG A 44 -5.22 -2.15 -18.45
C ARG A 44 -4.88 -2.77 -17.11
N ARG A 45 -5.79 -3.56 -16.54
CA ARG A 45 -5.55 -4.28 -15.27
C ARG A 45 -4.37 -5.24 -15.36
N CYS A 46 -4.24 -5.98 -16.46
CA CYS A 46 -3.09 -6.86 -16.67
C CYS A 46 -1.78 -6.07 -16.72
N GLN A 47 -1.76 -4.91 -17.38
CA GLN A 47 -0.57 -4.04 -17.41
C GLN A 47 -0.22 -3.50 -16.04
N GLU A 48 -1.20 -3.02 -15.27
CA GLU A 48 -1.02 -2.50 -13.92
C GLU A 48 -0.45 -3.59 -12.98
N ILE A 49 -1.05 -4.78 -13.00
CA ILE A 49 -0.55 -5.94 -12.23
C ILE A 49 0.87 -6.31 -12.70
N GLY A 50 1.14 -6.29 -14.00
CA GLY A 50 2.47 -6.59 -14.53
C GLY A 50 3.54 -5.63 -14.03
N LEU A 51 3.25 -4.33 -14.01
CA LEU A 51 4.16 -3.32 -13.45
C LEU A 51 4.38 -3.51 -11.95
N GLN A 52 3.32 -3.83 -11.19
CA GLN A 52 3.42 -4.11 -9.76
C GLN A 52 4.27 -5.35 -9.46
N VAL A 53 4.04 -6.44 -10.19
CA VAL A 53 4.80 -7.69 -10.08
C VAL A 53 6.27 -7.43 -10.40
N GLN A 54 6.57 -6.73 -11.48
CA GLN A 54 7.93 -6.39 -11.86
C GLN A 54 8.64 -5.55 -10.79
N ALA A 55 7.96 -4.53 -10.25
CA ALA A 55 8.50 -3.71 -9.17
C ALA A 55 8.79 -4.54 -7.92
N ALA A 56 7.87 -5.43 -7.54
CA ALA A 56 8.04 -6.34 -6.42
C ALA A 56 9.21 -7.31 -6.64
N GLU A 57 9.34 -7.93 -7.81
CA GLU A 57 10.46 -8.81 -8.14
C GLU A 57 11.81 -8.08 -8.05
N GLN A 58 11.88 -6.86 -8.59
CA GLN A 58 13.10 -6.05 -8.55
C GLN A 58 13.47 -5.69 -7.10
N ALA A 59 12.49 -5.28 -6.29
CA ALA A 59 12.69 -4.96 -4.88
C ALA A 59 13.15 -6.18 -4.08
N LEU A 60 12.54 -7.35 -4.28
CA LEU A 60 12.95 -8.60 -3.63
C LEU A 60 14.35 -9.06 -4.05
N ARG A 61 14.71 -8.93 -5.34
CA ARG A 61 16.08 -9.21 -5.81
C ARG A 61 17.10 -8.26 -5.19
N ALA A 62 16.74 -6.99 -5.02
CA ALA A 62 17.60 -6.01 -4.35
C ALA A 62 17.76 -6.32 -2.86
N LEU A 63 16.68 -6.75 -2.18
CA LEU A 63 16.71 -7.21 -0.79
C LEU A 63 17.61 -8.43 -0.62
N ASP A 64 17.49 -9.44 -1.46
CA ASP A 64 18.35 -10.62 -1.40
C ASP A 64 19.84 -10.26 -1.62
N ARG A 65 20.15 -9.38 -2.57
CA ARG A 65 21.53 -8.84 -2.72
C ARG A 65 22.00 -8.13 -1.45
N PHE A 66 21.16 -7.30 -0.85
CA PHE A 66 21.47 -6.57 0.38
C PHE A 66 21.75 -7.53 1.55
N LEU A 67 20.92 -8.55 1.76
CA LEU A 67 21.11 -9.54 2.82
C LEU A 67 22.42 -10.33 2.63
N ARG A 68 22.81 -10.62 1.38
CA ARG A 68 24.11 -11.26 1.09
C ARG A 68 25.28 -10.34 1.42
N LEU A 69 25.17 -9.04 1.14
CA LEU A 69 26.21 -8.05 1.51
C LEU A 69 26.36 -7.98 3.03
N MET A 70 25.26 -7.93 3.77
CA MET A 70 25.27 -7.93 5.24
C MET A 70 26.00 -9.16 5.79
N ARG A 71 25.65 -10.36 5.31
CA ARG A 71 26.29 -11.61 5.74
C ARG A 71 27.80 -11.60 5.46
N GLY A 72 28.22 -11.10 4.30
CA GLY A 72 29.64 -10.98 3.97
C GLY A 72 30.40 -10.08 4.94
N MET A 73 29.79 -8.98 5.40
CA MET A 73 30.39 -8.08 6.39
C MET A 73 30.45 -8.69 7.80
N GLU A 74 29.45 -9.48 8.20
CA GLU A 74 29.48 -10.24 9.46
C GLU A 74 30.65 -11.24 9.47
N GLU A 75 30.79 -12.03 8.39
CA GLU A 75 31.85 -13.04 8.25
C GLU A 75 33.27 -12.45 8.20
N GLN A 76 33.43 -11.23 7.66
CA GLN A 76 34.70 -10.50 7.66
C GLN A 76 35.05 -9.90 9.02
N GLY A 77 34.04 -9.56 9.83
CA GLY A 77 34.21 -9.07 11.20
C GLY A 77 34.93 -10.06 12.11
N ASP A 78 34.67 -11.36 11.92
CA ASP A 78 35.26 -12.45 12.71
C ASP A 78 36.70 -12.79 12.31
N ARG A 79 37.16 -12.41 11.12
CA ARG A 79 38.50 -12.76 10.59
C ARG A 79 39.59 -11.70 10.85
N ALA A 80 39.24 -10.53 11.38
CA ALA A 80 40.13 -9.37 11.41
C ALA A 80 41.05 -9.26 12.66
N LEU A 81 41.43 -10.37 13.30
CA LEU A 81 42.24 -10.36 14.53
C LEU A 81 43.77 -10.46 14.30
N GLU A 82 44.30 -10.22 13.10
CA GLU A 82 45.75 -10.31 12.87
C GLU A 82 46.32 -9.10 12.08
N GLY A 83 47.17 -8.28 12.73
CA GLY A 83 48.11 -7.34 12.08
C GLY A 83 47.83 -5.84 12.22
N ALA A 84 48.68 -5.11 12.96
CA ALA A 84 48.48 -3.69 13.32
C ALA A 84 48.71 -2.65 12.19
N VAL A 85 49.45 -2.97 11.13
CA VAL A 85 49.72 -2.03 10.00
C VAL A 85 48.70 -2.18 8.86
N GLN A 86 48.18 -3.39 8.64
CA GLN A 86 47.02 -3.62 7.77
C GLN A 86 45.71 -3.09 8.39
N ALA A 87 45.68 -2.85 9.70
CA ALA A 87 44.51 -2.39 10.41
C ALA A 87 43.99 -1.00 9.98
N ALA A 88 44.86 -0.07 9.57
CA ALA A 88 44.41 1.27 9.17
C ALA A 88 43.74 1.27 7.79
N ALA A 89 44.34 0.60 6.81
CA ALA A 89 43.74 0.42 5.49
C ALA A 89 42.48 -0.45 5.54
N ALA A 90 42.50 -1.54 6.32
CA ALA A 90 41.33 -2.40 6.53
C ALA A 90 40.19 -1.66 7.26
N ARG A 91 40.50 -0.77 8.22
CA ARG A 91 39.49 0.08 8.86
C ARG A 91 38.84 1.05 7.88
N LEU A 92 39.63 1.67 6.98
CA LEU A 92 39.11 2.58 5.98
C LEU A 92 38.21 1.86 4.96
N GLU A 93 38.61 0.67 4.51
CA GLU A 93 37.77 -0.14 3.61
C GLU A 93 36.48 -0.60 4.29
N LYS A 94 36.55 -1.06 5.55
CA LYS A 94 35.37 -1.39 6.34
C LYS A 94 34.43 -0.20 6.53
N GLU A 95 34.97 1.00 6.70
CA GLU A 95 34.17 2.22 6.79
C GLU A 95 33.49 2.57 5.45
N LYS A 96 34.18 2.38 4.32
CA LYS A 96 33.59 2.56 2.98
C LYS A 96 32.48 1.55 2.72
N GLU A 97 32.69 0.28 3.05
CA GLU A 97 31.68 -0.78 2.92
C GLU A 97 30.45 -0.48 3.79
N SER A 98 30.67 -0.02 5.03
CA SER A 98 29.61 0.44 5.93
C SER A 98 28.78 1.58 5.35
N ARG A 99 29.43 2.59 4.76
CA ARG A 99 28.74 3.70 4.09
C ARG A 99 27.97 3.24 2.85
N LEU A 100 28.53 2.33 2.06
CA LEU A 100 27.88 1.77 0.87
C LEU A 100 26.64 0.97 1.27
N LEU A 101 26.76 0.13 2.30
CA LEU A 101 25.65 -0.66 2.83
C LEU A 101 24.53 0.25 3.35
N TRP A 102 24.88 1.33 4.05
CA TRP A 102 23.94 2.34 4.51
C TRP A 102 23.16 3.00 3.36
N GLY A 103 23.87 3.45 2.31
CA GLY A 103 23.23 4.04 1.13
C GLY A 103 22.30 3.04 0.43
N THR A 104 22.76 1.79 0.29
CA THR A 104 21.97 0.70 -0.29
C THR A 104 20.69 0.43 0.51
N ALA A 105 20.78 0.44 1.85
CA ALA A 105 19.63 0.26 2.73
C ALA A 105 18.57 1.37 2.53
N LEU A 106 19.01 2.63 2.40
CA LEU A 106 18.12 3.77 2.17
C LEU A 106 17.34 3.62 0.87
N ASP A 107 18.01 3.29 -0.23
CA ASP A 107 17.37 3.15 -1.54
C ASP A 107 16.49 1.91 -1.60
N LEU A 108 16.90 0.82 -0.96
CA LEU A 108 16.10 -0.39 -0.85
C LEU A 108 14.80 -0.16 -0.07
N ASP A 109 14.82 0.61 1.01
CA ASP A 109 13.60 0.96 1.75
C ASP A 109 12.59 1.70 0.86
N LYS A 110 13.06 2.60 -0.02
CA LYS A 110 12.20 3.28 -1.00
C LYS A 110 11.62 2.28 -2.00
N SER A 111 12.44 1.38 -2.55
CA SER A 111 12.00 0.36 -3.50
C SER A 111 10.98 -0.61 -2.89
N LEU A 112 11.21 -1.07 -1.66
CA LEU A 112 10.28 -1.96 -0.95
C LEU A 112 8.95 -1.25 -0.67
N THR A 113 9.00 0.01 -0.22
CA THR A 113 7.79 0.80 0.04
C THR A 113 6.98 1.03 -1.25
N ALA A 114 7.65 1.35 -2.36
CA ALA A 114 7.01 1.51 -3.67
C ALA A 114 6.36 0.20 -4.16
N ALA A 115 6.96 -0.94 -3.84
CA ALA A 115 6.40 -2.26 -4.11
C ALA A 115 5.37 -2.73 -3.07
N GLN A 116 5.04 -1.90 -2.07
CA GLN A 116 4.14 -2.24 -0.95
C GLN A 116 4.60 -3.46 -0.13
N ILE A 117 5.92 -3.68 -0.07
CA ILE A 117 6.55 -4.73 0.71
C ILE A 117 7.07 -4.12 2.02
N TYR A 118 6.80 -4.80 3.14
CA TYR A 118 7.25 -4.37 4.45
C TYR A 118 7.96 -5.50 5.17
N LEU A 119 9.09 -5.18 5.81
CA LEU A 119 9.79 -6.10 6.68
C LEU A 119 9.17 -6.06 8.08
N LYS A 120 9.16 -7.22 8.74
CA LYS A 120 8.75 -7.36 10.13
C LYS A 120 9.83 -8.07 10.92
N ASP A 121 10.06 -7.59 12.13
CA ASP A 121 10.87 -8.31 13.09
C ASP A 121 10.16 -9.60 13.51
N GLY A 122 10.87 -10.73 13.47
CA GLY A 122 10.30 -12.05 13.73
C GLY A 122 9.85 -12.25 15.18
N VAL A 123 10.42 -11.49 16.12
CA VAL A 123 10.13 -11.61 17.56
C VAL A 123 9.02 -10.65 17.98
N SER A 124 9.16 -9.37 17.68
CA SER A 124 8.22 -8.32 18.10
C SER A 124 7.05 -8.12 17.14
N GLY A 125 7.13 -8.64 15.91
CA GLY A 125 6.15 -8.42 14.84
C GLY A 125 6.09 -6.98 14.33
N LYS A 126 6.92 -6.07 14.87
CA LYS A 126 6.96 -4.65 14.50
C LYS A 126 7.55 -4.50 13.12
N ARG A 127 7.09 -3.47 12.39
CA ARG A 127 7.70 -3.08 11.11
C ARG A 127 9.12 -2.58 11.36
N ILE A 128 10.06 -3.10 10.58
CA ILE A 128 11.45 -2.69 10.56
C ILE A 128 11.83 -2.27 9.14
N CYS A 129 12.92 -1.55 8.98
CA CYS A 129 13.47 -1.16 7.68
C CYS A 129 14.91 -1.68 7.49
N CYS A 130 15.41 -1.63 6.26
CA CYS A 130 16.76 -2.07 5.93
C CYS A 130 17.81 -1.21 6.64
N ARG A 131 17.50 0.07 6.91
CA ARG A 131 18.37 0.92 7.74
C ARG A 131 18.48 0.42 9.17
N ASP A 132 17.41 -0.09 9.77
CA ASP A 132 17.48 -0.66 11.12
C ASP A 132 18.42 -1.87 11.16
N LEU A 133 18.39 -2.70 10.11
CA LEU A 133 19.31 -3.83 9.95
C LEU A 133 20.77 -3.37 9.76
N ALA A 134 21.00 -2.34 8.93
CA ALA A 134 22.33 -1.76 8.76
C ALA A 134 22.86 -1.14 10.07
N LEU A 135 22.01 -0.44 10.85
CA LEU A 135 22.36 0.09 12.16
C LEU A 135 22.78 -1.02 13.14
N ALA A 136 22.08 -2.15 13.14
CA ALA A 136 22.39 -3.28 14.01
C ALA A 136 23.79 -3.88 13.73
N LEU A 137 24.26 -3.78 12.48
CA LEU A 137 25.62 -4.14 12.08
C LEU A 137 26.67 -3.05 12.36
N GLY A 138 26.27 -1.97 13.03
CA GLY A 138 27.12 -0.81 13.27
C GLY A 138 27.37 0.04 12.02
N CYS A 139 26.62 -0.19 10.94
CA CYS A 139 26.74 0.61 9.73
C CYS A 139 25.97 1.93 9.90
N GLN A 140 26.64 3.05 9.63
CA GLN A 140 26.08 4.37 9.84
C GLN A 140 26.56 5.30 8.74
N ALA A 141 25.74 6.28 8.35
CA ALA A 141 26.23 7.44 7.63
C ALA A 141 27.28 8.13 8.53
N GLY A 142 28.55 8.03 8.18
CA GLY A 142 29.66 8.47 9.05
C GLY A 142 29.44 9.88 9.62
N GLY A 143 29.71 10.06 10.92
CA GLY A 143 29.75 11.32 11.69
C GLY A 143 28.48 12.18 11.74
N VAL A 144 27.87 12.46 10.59
CA VAL A 144 26.72 13.34 10.37
C VAL A 144 25.40 12.55 10.42
N GLY A 145 25.45 11.23 10.22
CA GLY A 145 24.27 10.35 10.12
C GLY A 145 23.46 10.18 11.39
N LEU A 146 24.08 10.13 12.58
CA LEU A 146 23.33 10.01 13.84
C LEU A 146 22.48 11.26 14.12
N GLY A 147 23.00 12.44 13.75
CA GLY A 147 22.25 13.69 13.83
C GLY A 147 21.06 13.67 12.86
N LEU A 148 21.29 13.25 11.62
CA LEU A 148 20.26 13.20 10.58
C LEU A 148 19.17 12.15 10.87
N VAL A 149 19.56 10.93 11.29
CA VAL A 149 18.61 9.86 11.65
C VAL A 149 17.78 10.26 12.87
N ARG A 150 18.41 10.87 13.88
CA ARG A 150 17.69 11.39 15.03
C ARG A 150 16.75 12.53 14.63
N GLN A 151 17.18 13.44 13.77
CA GLN A 151 16.36 14.54 13.27
C GLN A 151 15.18 14.05 12.41
N GLU A 152 15.38 13.07 11.54
CA GLU A 152 14.31 12.42 10.77
C GLU A 152 13.33 11.68 11.69
N SER A 153 13.82 10.99 12.72
CA SER A 153 12.95 10.32 13.69
C SER A 153 12.07 11.30 14.47
N VAL A 154 12.64 12.43 14.91
CA VAL A 154 11.91 13.50 15.60
C VAL A 154 10.89 14.15 14.65
N ALA A 155 11.29 14.49 13.43
CA ALA A 155 10.38 15.08 12.44
C ALA A 155 9.21 14.13 12.10
N ARG A 156 9.46 12.82 12.05
CA ARG A 156 8.42 11.81 11.83
C ARG A 156 7.45 11.72 13.01
N GLU A 157 7.95 11.76 14.25
CA GLU A 157 7.09 11.80 15.43
C GLU A 157 6.24 13.07 15.49
N GLU A 158 6.80 14.22 15.13
CA GLU A 158 6.07 15.50 15.05
C GLU A 158 4.96 15.45 14.00
N LEU A 159 5.26 14.92 12.80
CA LEU A 159 4.26 14.73 11.74
C LEU A 159 3.15 13.77 12.18
N GLN A 160 3.50 12.68 12.87
CA GLN A 160 2.52 11.73 13.38
C GLN A 160 1.61 12.38 14.43
N LYS A 161 2.18 13.18 15.35
CA LYS A 161 1.40 13.96 16.33
C LYS A 161 0.47 14.95 15.64
N ALA A 162 0.98 15.71 14.66
CA ALA A 162 0.19 16.66 13.90
C ALA A 162 -0.96 15.99 13.14
N PHE A 163 -0.71 14.82 12.54
CA PHE A 163 -1.73 14.02 11.87
C PHE A 163 -2.81 13.55 12.86
N CYS A 164 -2.44 12.96 13.98
CA CYS A 164 -3.39 12.50 15.00
C CYS A 164 -4.25 13.66 15.55
N THR A 165 -3.63 14.83 15.79
CA THR A 165 -4.35 16.03 16.23
C THR A 165 -5.35 16.48 15.17
N ARG A 166 -4.93 16.58 13.91
CA ARG A 166 -5.81 16.99 12.81
C ARG A 166 -6.93 16.00 12.56
N GLN A 167 -6.66 14.70 12.66
CA GLN A 167 -7.67 13.65 12.57
C GLN A 167 -8.70 13.76 13.69
N SER A 168 -8.25 13.98 14.92
CA SER A 168 -9.15 14.15 16.08
C SER A 168 -10.04 15.38 15.93
N LEU A 169 -9.49 16.50 15.45
CA LEU A 169 -10.26 17.71 15.14
C LEU A 169 -11.30 17.45 14.05
N LEU A 170 -10.92 16.79 12.96
CA LEU A 170 -11.86 16.49 11.88
C LEU A 170 -13.03 15.60 12.34
N ILE A 171 -12.76 14.61 13.19
CA ILE A 171 -13.79 13.76 13.79
C ILE A 171 -14.74 14.60 14.66
N SER A 172 -14.19 15.50 15.48
CA SER A 172 -14.99 16.42 16.30
C SER A 172 -15.86 17.34 15.45
N ASP A 173 -15.30 17.89 14.37
CA ASP A 173 -16.04 18.77 13.46
C ASP A 173 -17.19 18.02 12.77
N LEU A 174 -16.95 16.79 12.30
CA LEU A 174 -17.98 15.94 11.71
C LEU A 174 -19.09 15.61 12.71
N GLN A 175 -18.73 15.28 13.96
CA GLN A 175 -19.70 15.04 15.02
C GLN A 175 -20.52 16.30 15.32
N GLN A 176 -19.89 17.48 15.35
CA GLN A 176 -20.58 18.74 15.57
C GLN A 176 -21.53 19.08 14.41
N ILE A 177 -21.10 18.87 13.17
CA ILE A 177 -21.95 19.03 11.98
C ILE A 177 -23.14 18.08 12.05
N GLN A 178 -22.92 16.82 12.42
CA GLN A 178 -23.98 15.84 12.58
C GLN A 178 -24.98 16.28 13.65
N THR A 179 -24.52 16.74 14.82
CA THR A 179 -25.39 17.25 15.89
C THR A 179 -26.21 18.45 15.41
N ARG A 180 -25.59 19.43 14.74
CA ARG A 180 -26.32 20.60 14.18
C ARG A 180 -27.31 20.20 13.09
N ALA A 181 -26.98 19.21 12.26
CA ALA A 181 -27.89 18.67 11.26
C ALA A 181 -29.11 18.00 11.92
N LEU A 182 -28.90 17.26 13.01
CA LEU A 182 -29.99 16.68 13.80
C LEU A 182 -30.85 17.77 14.46
N GLU A 183 -30.24 18.78 15.09
CA GLU A 183 -30.93 19.91 15.73
C GLU A 183 -31.75 20.75 14.74
N SER A 184 -31.30 20.86 13.49
CA SER A 184 -32.01 21.56 12.41
C SER A 184 -33.04 20.69 11.67
N GLY A 185 -33.24 19.43 12.10
CA GLY A 185 -34.19 18.51 11.46
C GLY A 185 -33.74 17.97 10.10
N LEU A 186 -32.47 18.18 9.74
CA LEU A 186 -31.82 17.67 8.52
C LEU A 186 -31.32 16.23 8.69
N SER A 187 -31.99 15.43 9.54
CA SER A 187 -31.62 14.03 9.81
C SER A 187 -31.86 13.13 8.59
N ASP A 188 -32.74 13.53 7.68
CA ASP A 188 -33.05 12.81 6.45
C ASP A 188 -33.25 13.79 5.29
N ALA A 189 -32.13 14.31 4.75
CA ALA A 189 -32.12 15.27 3.64
C ALA A 189 -32.88 14.76 2.39
N THR A 190 -33.10 13.45 2.29
CA THR A 190 -33.85 12.80 1.21
C THR A 190 -35.36 12.82 1.43
N LEU A 191 -35.86 12.92 2.66
CA LEU A 191 -37.27 12.78 2.98
C LEU A 191 -38.16 13.90 2.41
N PRO A 192 -37.78 15.20 2.46
CA PRO A 192 -38.55 16.26 1.83
C PRO A 192 -38.62 16.09 0.30
N GLY A 193 -37.50 15.74 -0.33
CA GLY A 193 -37.43 15.52 -1.77
C GLY A 193 -38.22 14.29 -2.22
N VAL A 194 -38.26 13.23 -1.40
CA VAL A 194 -39.08 12.03 -1.67
C VAL A 194 -40.57 12.32 -1.48
N GLN A 195 -40.96 13.04 -0.43
CA GLN A 195 -42.35 13.45 -0.20
C GLN A 195 -42.87 14.33 -1.33
N GLN A 196 -42.09 15.30 -1.80
CA GLN A 196 -42.48 16.16 -2.90
C GLN A 196 -42.76 15.37 -4.19
N ARG A 197 -41.87 14.45 -4.56
CA ARG A 197 -42.06 13.58 -5.74
C ARG A 197 -43.25 12.64 -5.62
N LEU A 198 -43.57 12.17 -4.41
CA LEU A 198 -44.74 11.32 -4.15
C LEU A 198 -46.05 12.10 -4.21
N VAL A 199 -46.08 13.33 -3.69
CA VAL A 199 -47.23 14.23 -3.80
C VAL A 199 -47.47 14.61 -5.25
N GLU A 200 -46.42 14.92 -6.01
CA GLU A 200 -46.50 15.23 -7.45
C GLU A 200 -47.02 14.04 -8.28
N ARG A 201 -46.72 12.80 -7.90
CA ARG A 201 -47.17 11.60 -8.63
C ARG A 201 -48.51 11.03 -8.17
N HIS A 202 -48.88 11.16 -6.90
CA HIS A 202 -50.00 10.41 -6.31
C HIS A 202 -50.96 11.25 -5.45
N GLY A 203 -50.71 12.54 -5.25
CA GLY A 203 -51.65 13.47 -4.63
C GLY A 203 -51.88 13.33 -3.12
N GLN A 204 -51.13 12.48 -2.41
CA GLN A 204 -51.22 12.39 -0.94
C GLN A 204 -49.84 12.38 -0.25
N PRO A 205 -49.66 13.09 0.88
CA PRO A 205 -48.44 13.02 1.69
C PRO A 205 -48.40 11.73 2.53
N LEU A 206 -47.19 11.20 2.77
CA LEU A 206 -46.95 10.04 3.63
C LEU A 206 -47.28 10.37 5.10
N ASP A 207 -48.09 9.51 5.75
CA ASP A 207 -48.31 9.55 7.20
C ASP A 207 -47.03 9.12 7.94
N THR A 208 -46.42 10.05 8.66
CA THR A 208 -45.10 9.88 9.30
C THR A 208 -45.14 9.06 10.59
N ARG A 209 -46.30 8.49 10.97
CA ARG A 209 -46.46 7.74 12.23
C ARG A 209 -45.94 6.30 12.21
N LEU A 210 -45.43 5.78 11.08
CA LEU A 210 -44.91 4.41 10.97
C LEU A 210 -43.38 4.29 10.90
N VAL A 211 -42.62 5.39 10.97
CA VAL A 211 -41.15 5.38 10.76
C VAL A 211 -40.34 5.52 12.07
N THR A 212 -40.97 5.35 13.23
CA THR A 212 -40.25 5.22 14.51
C THR A 212 -39.96 3.76 14.84
N GLN A 213 -39.30 3.04 13.93
CA GLN A 213 -38.49 1.90 14.33
C GLN A 213 -37.03 2.24 14.06
N PRO A 214 -36.17 2.28 15.10
CA PRO A 214 -34.76 2.50 14.88
C PRO A 214 -34.22 1.35 14.03
N LEU A 215 -33.59 1.68 12.91
CA LEU A 215 -32.85 0.71 12.11
C LEU A 215 -31.78 0.06 13.01
N PRO A 216 -31.55 -1.26 12.88
CA PRO A 216 -30.52 -1.92 13.65
C PRO A 216 -29.17 -1.26 13.36
N VAL A 217 -28.54 -0.73 14.41
CA VAL A 217 -27.19 -0.20 14.36
C VAL A 217 -26.25 -1.36 14.05
N TYR A 218 -25.90 -1.53 12.77
CA TYR A 218 -24.75 -2.34 12.39
C TYR A 218 -23.49 -1.57 12.78
N LEU A 219 -23.05 -1.76 14.02
CA LEU A 219 -21.67 -1.49 14.42
C LEU A 219 -20.77 -2.40 13.58
N SER A 220 -20.25 -1.88 12.47
CA SER A 220 -19.14 -2.49 11.76
C SER A 220 -17.89 -2.37 12.63
N SER A 221 -17.64 -3.40 13.43
CA SER A 221 -16.39 -3.58 14.14
C SER A 221 -15.28 -3.88 13.14
N TYR A 222 -14.53 -2.86 12.72
CA TYR A 222 -13.25 -3.04 12.05
C TYR A 222 -12.17 -3.43 13.08
N HIS A 223 -12.28 -4.65 13.63
CA HIS A 223 -11.16 -5.33 14.29
C HIS A 223 -11.17 -6.80 13.86
N ASP A 224 -9.99 -7.25 13.43
CA ASP A 224 -9.61 -8.62 13.03
C ASP A 224 -10.23 -9.21 11.75
N ALA A 225 -9.65 -8.84 10.60
CA ALA A 225 -9.60 -9.73 9.45
C ALA A 225 -8.26 -10.48 9.43
N ASN A 226 -8.18 -11.53 10.25
CA ASN A 226 -7.18 -12.57 10.13
C ASN A 226 -7.64 -13.49 8.98
N LEU A 227 -7.22 -13.17 7.75
CA LEU A 227 -7.54 -13.95 6.55
C LEU A 227 -6.82 -15.32 6.60
N LYS A 228 -7.50 -16.34 7.14
CA LYS A 228 -7.20 -17.74 6.83
C LYS A 228 -7.71 -18.04 5.42
N PHE A 229 -6.78 -18.34 4.51
CA PHE A 229 -7.09 -18.99 3.24
C PHE A 229 -7.38 -20.46 3.51
N GLU A 230 -8.64 -20.89 3.35
CA GLU A 230 -8.95 -22.30 3.14
C GLU A 230 -8.84 -22.64 1.65
N MET A 231 -8.03 -23.64 1.37
CA MET A 231 -7.74 -24.17 0.04
C MET A 231 -8.83 -25.18 -0.30
N VAL A 232 -9.74 -24.84 -1.22
CA VAL A 232 -10.72 -25.79 -1.75
C VAL A 232 -10.05 -26.63 -2.82
N SER A 233 -9.88 -27.92 -2.54
CA SER A 233 -9.48 -28.96 -3.49
C SER A 233 -10.65 -29.25 -4.43
N TRP A 234 -10.38 -29.30 -5.74
CA TRP A 234 -11.30 -29.88 -6.71
C TRP A 234 -10.62 -31.14 -7.26
N ASP A 235 -11.19 -32.30 -6.92
CA ASP A 235 -11.00 -33.56 -7.65
C ASP A 235 -11.77 -33.51 -8.98
#